data_AF-A0A1T2KWC7-F1
#
_entry.id   AF-A0A1T2KWC7-F1
#
_cell.length_a   1.000
_cell.length_b   1.000
_cell.length_c   1.000
_cell.angle_alpha   90.00
_cell.angle_beta   90.00
_cell.angle_gamma   90.00
#
_symmetry.space_group_name_H-M   'P 1'
#
loop_
_entity.id
_entity.type
_entity.pdbx_description
1 polymer ?
#
loop_
_entity_poly.entity_id
_entity_poly.type
_entity_poly.pdbx_seq_one_letter_code
_entity_poly.pdbx_strand_id
1 'polypeptide(L)'
;MPTLLLVIVAILAGIALPAYTKYISETSISVVNSNYKNAVKAVKAEQFRLMRLRERLGDRFKYRSPDYFFGRADNWIPHIIDPNGRKAPGGGPAFIVDKGGTQTGAIGVEVGTGGMGTAYVNLYRPAYAPSGQNDGFTWEMSRITPSGDIIVRH
;
A
#
# COMPACT_ATOMS: atom_id res chain seq x y z
N MET A 1 -35.42 -23.98 -34.47
CA MET A 1 -36.09 -23.06 -33.51
C MET A 1 -35.18 -22.95 -32.29
N PRO A 2 -34.73 -21.77 -31.88
CA PRO A 2 -34.00 -21.65 -30.62
C PRO A 2 -34.91 -22.17 -29.50
N THR A 3 -34.43 -23.15 -28.74
CA THR A 3 -35.16 -23.68 -27.60
C THR A 3 -35.34 -22.55 -26.59
N LEU A 4 -36.52 -22.43 -25.97
CA LEU A 4 -36.80 -21.46 -24.92
C LEU A 4 -35.70 -21.40 -23.85
N LEU A 5 -35.07 -22.56 -23.60
CA LEU A 5 -33.91 -22.72 -22.74
C LEU A 5 -32.71 -21.84 -23.15
N LEU A 6 -32.37 -21.79 -24.43
CA LEU A 6 -31.27 -20.98 -24.95
C LEU A 6 -31.50 -19.49 -24.71
N VAL A 7 -32.76 -19.05 -24.84
CA VAL A 7 -33.17 -17.66 -24.57
C VAL A 7 -32.98 -17.32 -23.09
N ILE A 8 -33.38 -18.22 -22.19
CA ILE A 8 -33.23 -18.04 -20.75
C ILE A 8 -31.74 -17.97 -20.35
N VAL A 9 -30.90 -18.86 -20.88
CA VAL A 9 -29.45 -18.87 -20.61
C VAL A 9 -28.78 -17.60 -21.14
N ALA A 10 -29.17 -17.11 -22.31
CA ALA A 10 -28.62 -15.87 -22.87
C ALA A 10 -28.94 -14.64 -22.01
N ILE A 11 -30.17 -14.54 -21.49
CA ILE A 11 -30.58 -13.44 -20.61
C ILE A 11 -29.85 -13.51 -19.27
N LEU A 12 -29.75 -14.71 -18.68
CA LEU A 12 -29.01 -14.91 -17.42
C LEU A 12 -27.52 -14.57 -17.56
N ALA A 13 -26.88 -14.97 -18.66
CA ALA A 13 -25.48 -14.65 -18.94
C ALA A 13 -25.26 -13.13 -19.07
N GLY A 14 -26.20 -12.41 -19.71
CA GLY A 14 -26.14 -10.96 -19.87
C GLY A 14 -26.20 -10.17 -18.56
N ILE A 15 -26.94 -10.67 -17.56
CA ILE A 15 -27.07 -10.02 -16.24
C ILE A 15 -25.94 -10.45 -15.29
N ALA A 16 -25.55 -11.71 -15.35
CA ALA A 16 -24.57 -12.28 -14.44
C ALA A 16 -23.15 -11.71 -14.67
N LEU A 17 -22.70 -11.60 -15.92
CA LEU A 17 -21.34 -11.17 -16.25
C LEU A 17 -20.98 -9.76 -15.71
N PRO A 18 -21.80 -8.71 -15.93
CA PRO A 18 -21.49 -7.37 -15.41
C PRO A 18 -21.46 -7.32 -13.88
N ALA A 19 -22.35 -8.06 -13.21
CA ALA A 19 -22.41 -8.11 -11.75
C ALA A 19 -21.15 -8.77 -11.16
N TYR A 20 -20.67 -9.86 -11.76
CA TYR A 20 -19.43 -10.52 -11.35
C TYR A 20 -18.21 -9.60 -11.50
N THR A 21 -18.10 -8.88 -12.63
CA THR A 21 -16.97 -7.96 -12.85
C THR A 21 -16.93 -6.81 -11.85
N LYS A 22 -18.10 -6.32 -11.43
CA LYS A 22 -18.20 -5.24 -10.43
C LYS A 22 -17.75 -5.72 -9.03
N TYR A 23 -18.21 -6.89 -8.61
CA TYR A 23 -17.83 -7.47 -7.31
C TYR A 23 -16.31 -7.71 -7.18
N ILE A 24 -15.68 -8.22 -8.25
CA ILE A 24 -14.23 -8.44 -8.29
C ILE A 24 -13.48 -7.11 -8.19
N SER A 25 -13.96 -6.08 -8.89
CA SER A 25 -13.40 -4.72 -8.81
C SER A 25 -13.44 -4.18 -7.37
N GLU A 26 -14.61 -4.19 -6.73
CA GLU A 26 -14.79 -3.68 -5.36
C GLU A 26 -13.91 -4.41 -4.35
N THR A 27 -13.84 -5.75 -4.47
CA THR A 27 -13.00 -6.58 -3.59
C THR A 27 -11.52 -6.23 -3.77
N SER A 28 -11.06 -6.07 -5.01
CA SER A 28 -9.66 -5.75 -5.29
C SER A 28 -9.25 -4.36 -4.78
N ILE A 29 -10.13 -3.36 -4.88
CA ILE A 29 -9.92 -2.01 -4.30
C ILE A 29 -9.87 -2.08 -2.76
N SER A 30 -10.74 -2.90 -2.15
CA SER A 30 -10.74 -3.13 -0.70
C SER A 30 -9.42 -3.73 -0.21
N VAL A 31 -8.82 -4.64 -0.99
CA VAL A 31 -7.50 -5.22 -0.68
C VAL A 31 -6.40 -4.17 -0.69
N VAL A 32 -6.34 -3.30 -1.72
CA VAL A 32 -5.35 -2.21 -1.79
C VAL A 32 -5.49 -1.27 -0.57
N ASN A 33 -6.72 -0.91 -0.22
CA ASN A 33 -7.00 -0.07 0.95
C ASN A 33 -6.57 -0.71 2.26
N SER A 34 -6.86 -1.98 2.44
CA SER A 34 -6.50 -2.73 3.64
C SER A 34 -4.98 -2.83 3.77
N ASN A 35 -4.28 -3.14 2.67
CA ASN A 35 -2.83 -3.19 2.66
C ASN A 35 -2.20 -1.83 3.00
N TYR A 36 -2.74 -0.74 2.45
CA TYR A 36 -2.25 0.61 2.73
C TYR A 36 -2.46 1.01 4.19
N LYS A 37 -3.66 0.82 4.74
CA LYS A 37 -3.96 1.11 6.16
C LYS A 37 -3.08 0.30 7.10
N ASN A 38 -2.82 -0.97 6.78
CA ASN A 38 -1.95 -1.82 7.58
C ASN A 38 -0.49 -1.36 7.51
N ALA A 39 -0.01 -0.95 6.34
CA ALA A 39 1.32 -0.39 6.18
C ALA A 39 1.50 0.90 6.98
N VAL A 40 0.53 1.82 6.93
CA VAL A 40 0.57 3.06 7.72
C VAL A 40 0.69 2.76 9.21
N LYS A 41 -0.09 1.79 9.71
CA LYS A 41 -0.03 1.38 11.12
C LYS A 41 1.32 0.77 11.49
N ALA A 42 1.85 -0.13 10.66
CA ALA A 42 3.13 -0.80 10.89
C ALA A 42 4.28 0.22 10.93
N VAL A 43 4.33 1.11 9.94
CA VAL A 43 5.37 2.14 9.85
C VAL A 43 5.28 3.13 11.00
N LYS A 44 4.06 3.55 11.38
CA LYS A 44 3.86 4.43 12.54
C LYS A 44 4.32 3.78 13.85
N ALA A 45 3.97 2.52 14.08
CA ALA A 45 4.39 1.79 15.27
C ALA A 45 5.92 1.67 15.36
N GLU A 46 6.57 1.37 14.24
CA GLU A 46 8.02 1.24 14.19
C GLU A 46 8.72 2.59 14.35
N GLN A 47 8.23 3.66 13.74
CA GLN A 47 8.76 5.02 13.94
C GLN A 47 8.67 5.45 15.42
N PHE A 48 7.57 5.17 16.11
CA PHE A 48 7.49 5.43 17.56
C PHE A 48 8.48 4.60 18.38
N ARG A 49 8.73 3.35 17.98
CA ARG A 49 9.73 2.50 18.62
C ARG A 49 11.13 3.09 18.45
N LEU A 50 11.47 3.54 17.25
CA LEU A 50 12.74 4.18 16.92
C LEU A 50 12.90 5.52 17.64
N MET A 51 11.85 6.34 17.73
CA MET A 51 11.87 7.61 18.46
C MET A 51 12.22 7.42 19.95
N ARG A 52 11.55 6.49 20.65
CA ARG A 52 11.88 6.18 22.06
C ARG A 52 13.30 5.66 22.22
N LEU A 53 13.78 4.89 21.24
CA LEU A 53 15.15 4.39 21.25
C LEU A 53 16.16 5.54 21.06
N ARG A 54 15.85 6.54 20.23
CA ARG A 54 16.63 7.78 20.08
C ARG A 54 16.68 8.57 21.37
N GLU A 55 15.54 8.80 22.01
CA GLU A 55 15.48 9.52 23.30
C GLU A 55 16.33 8.83 24.38
N ARG A 56 16.28 7.50 24.46
CA ARG A 56 17.04 6.74 25.45
C ARG A 56 18.55 6.69 25.16
N LEU A 57 18.95 6.62 23.89
CA LEU A 57 20.35 6.44 23.51
C LEU A 57 21.07 7.76 23.20
N GLY A 58 20.34 8.85 22.91
CA GLY A 58 20.91 10.14 22.52
C GLY A 58 21.86 10.02 21.33
N ASP A 59 23.02 10.67 21.39
CA ASP A 59 24.04 10.62 20.33
C ASP A 59 24.63 9.22 20.07
N ARG A 60 24.53 8.29 21.03
CA ARG A 60 24.92 6.88 20.82
C ARG A 60 23.98 6.16 19.87
N PHE A 61 22.80 6.71 19.61
CA PHE A 61 21.88 6.18 18.62
C PHE A 61 22.52 6.22 17.22
N LYS A 62 23.17 7.31 16.79
CA LYS A 62 23.81 7.39 15.47
C LYS A 62 24.79 6.24 15.19
N TYR A 63 25.58 5.84 16.18
CA TYR A 63 26.59 4.78 16.06
C TYR A 63 26.03 3.35 16.21
N ARG A 64 24.81 3.19 16.71
CA ARG A 64 24.17 1.89 16.95
C ARG A 64 22.84 1.71 16.22
N SER A 65 22.39 2.73 15.50
CA SER A 65 20.99 2.78 15.09
C SER A 65 20.71 1.86 13.92
N PRO A 66 19.57 1.16 14.00
CA PRO A 66 18.96 0.53 12.84
C PRO A 66 18.62 1.52 11.72
N ASP A 67 18.69 2.84 11.89
CA ASP A 67 18.35 3.83 10.86
C ASP A 67 19.21 3.74 9.60
N TYR A 68 20.47 3.30 9.70
CA TYR A 68 21.29 3.02 8.52
C TYR A 68 20.73 1.84 7.72
N PHE A 69 20.29 0.80 8.44
CA PHE A 69 19.61 -0.35 7.86
C PHE A 69 18.23 0.05 7.31
N PHE A 70 17.47 0.86 8.04
CA PHE A 70 16.15 1.34 7.65
C PHE A 70 16.19 2.63 6.81
N GLY A 71 17.33 2.99 6.23
CA GLY A 71 17.45 4.14 5.33
C GLY A 71 16.97 3.87 3.91
N ARG A 72 16.57 2.63 3.59
CA ARG A 72 16.15 2.18 2.26
C ARG A 72 14.80 1.50 2.31
N ALA A 73 13.95 1.77 1.32
CA ALA A 73 12.64 1.13 1.19
C ALA A 73 12.73 -0.40 1.11
N ASP A 74 13.80 -0.92 0.51
CA ASP A 74 14.12 -2.35 0.40
C ASP A 74 14.26 -3.07 1.74
N ASN A 75 14.52 -2.33 2.83
CA ASN A 75 14.61 -2.90 4.18
C ASN A 75 13.31 -2.70 4.96
N TRP A 76 12.49 -1.70 4.63
CA TRP A 76 11.18 -1.51 5.26
C TRP A 76 10.16 -2.53 4.80
N ILE A 77 10.13 -2.83 3.50
CA ILE A 77 9.15 -3.75 2.90
C ILE A 77 9.25 -5.15 3.52
N PRO A 78 10.39 -5.87 3.44
CA PRO A 78 10.47 -7.25 3.91
C PRO A 78 10.57 -7.41 5.44
N HIS A 79 10.89 -6.35 6.20
CA HIS A 79 11.10 -6.49 7.64
C HIS A 79 9.99 -5.87 8.50
N ILE A 80 9.29 -4.84 8.00
CA ILE A 80 8.34 -4.06 8.81
C ILE A 80 6.95 -4.07 8.16
N ILE A 81 6.86 -3.73 6.88
CA ILE A 81 5.59 -3.48 6.20
C ILE A 81 4.93 -4.79 5.78
N ASP A 82 5.71 -5.72 5.22
CA ASP A 82 5.21 -6.95 4.65
C ASP A 82 6.20 -8.13 4.72
N PRO A 83 6.49 -8.63 5.94
CA PRO A 83 7.39 -9.76 6.12
C PRO A 83 6.90 -11.07 5.50
N ASN A 84 5.60 -11.16 5.20
CA ASN A 84 4.97 -12.37 4.64
C ASN A 84 4.83 -12.33 3.12
N GLY A 85 5.23 -11.24 2.45
CA GLY A 85 5.18 -11.13 0.98
C GLY A 85 3.76 -11.26 0.41
N ARG A 86 2.81 -10.43 0.89
CA ARG A 86 1.46 -10.34 0.34
C ARG A 86 1.48 -9.95 -1.13
N LYS A 87 0.44 -10.37 -1.84
CA LYS A 87 0.23 -10.04 -3.26
C LYS A 87 -0.69 -8.85 -3.43
N ALA A 88 -0.38 -8.02 -4.43
CA ALA A 88 -1.31 -7.04 -4.97
C ALA A 88 -2.40 -7.75 -5.78
N PRO A 89 -3.57 -7.12 -5.98
CA PRO A 89 -4.63 -7.71 -6.79
C PRO A 89 -4.23 -8.04 -8.24
N GLY A 90 -3.29 -7.28 -8.82
CA GLY A 90 -2.72 -7.57 -10.14
C GLY A 90 -1.71 -8.73 -10.17
N GLY A 91 -1.52 -9.46 -9.06
CA GLY A 91 -0.72 -10.69 -8.99
C GLY A 91 0.76 -10.52 -8.62
N GLY A 92 1.28 -9.28 -8.63
CA GLY A 92 2.64 -8.94 -8.19
C GLY A 92 2.75 -8.70 -6.68
N PRO A 93 3.91 -8.22 -6.18
CA PRO A 93 4.09 -7.82 -4.79
C PRO A 93 3.09 -6.73 -4.36
N ALA A 94 2.56 -6.83 -3.14
CA ALA A 94 1.68 -5.81 -2.57
C ALA A 94 2.38 -4.46 -2.35
N PHE A 95 3.70 -4.48 -2.18
CA PHE A 95 4.53 -3.33 -1.92
C PHE A 95 5.72 -3.31 -2.87
N ILE A 96 6.03 -2.14 -3.41
CA ILE A 96 7.17 -1.90 -4.30
C ILE A 96 7.89 -0.64 -3.87
N VAL A 97 9.16 -0.52 -4.25
CA VAL A 97 9.93 0.71 -4.05
C VAL A 97 9.40 1.80 -4.99
N ASP A 98 9.50 3.05 -4.55
CA ASP A 98 9.09 4.26 -5.27
C ASP A 98 7.56 4.40 -5.41
N LYS A 99 7.08 4.83 -6.58
CA LYS A 99 5.66 5.07 -6.83
C LYS A 99 4.91 3.75 -7.00
N GLY A 100 3.72 3.67 -6.41
CA GLY A 100 2.82 2.53 -6.53
C GLY A 100 2.30 2.29 -7.96
N GLY A 101 1.77 1.10 -8.21
CA GLY A 101 1.24 0.70 -9.53
C GLY A 101 -0.27 0.88 -9.65
N THR A 102 -0.72 1.75 -10.55
CA THR A 102 -2.15 2.02 -10.81
C THR A 102 -2.88 0.85 -11.47
N GLN A 103 -2.17 0.02 -12.23
CA GLN A 103 -2.73 -1.16 -12.89
C GLN A 103 -2.60 -2.43 -12.05
N THR A 104 -1.60 -2.51 -11.18
CA THR A 104 -1.33 -3.70 -10.36
C THR A 104 -1.93 -3.62 -8.96
N GLY A 105 -2.20 -2.41 -8.47
CA GLY A 105 -2.63 -2.17 -7.09
C GLY A 105 -1.49 -2.23 -6.07
N ALA A 106 -0.23 -2.21 -6.54
CA ALA A 106 0.93 -2.22 -5.66
C ALA A 106 1.10 -0.87 -4.95
N ILE A 107 1.35 -0.91 -3.65
CA ILE A 107 1.60 0.28 -2.82
C ILE A 107 3.07 0.65 -2.94
N GLY A 108 3.34 1.92 -3.24
CA GLY A 108 4.70 2.44 -3.31
C GLY A 108 5.24 2.76 -1.91
N VAL A 109 6.52 2.48 -1.69
CA VAL A 109 7.24 2.81 -0.46
C VAL A 109 8.51 3.55 -0.83
N GLU A 110 8.67 4.75 -0.31
CA GLU A 110 9.90 5.53 -0.44
C GLU A 110 10.38 5.93 0.96
N VAL A 111 11.69 5.85 1.18
CA VAL A 111 12.32 6.30 2.41
C VAL A 111 13.18 7.49 2.07
N GLY A 112 12.99 8.58 2.80
CA GLY A 112 13.84 9.75 2.70
C GLY A 112 14.43 10.11 4.04
N THR A 113 15.40 11.01 4.03
CA THR A 113 16.03 11.54 5.24
C THR A 113 15.66 13.00 5.39
N GLY A 114 15.15 13.36 6.57
CA GLY A 114 14.92 14.75 6.98
C GLY A 114 16.18 15.38 7.58
N GLY A 115 16.03 16.60 8.10
CA GLY A 115 17.07 17.29 8.85
C GLY A 115 17.64 16.44 9.98
N MET A 116 18.94 16.58 10.24
CA MET A 116 19.72 15.82 11.23
C MET A 116 19.85 14.29 10.98
N GLY A 117 19.50 13.80 9.77
CA GLY A 117 19.70 12.39 9.39
C GLY A 117 18.55 11.47 9.81
N THR A 118 17.38 12.04 10.04
CA THR A 118 16.23 11.30 10.58
C THR A 118 15.34 10.77 9.46
N ALA A 119 15.15 9.45 9.36
CA ALA A 119 14.42 8.84 8.24
C ALA A 119 12.89 9.03 8.35
N TYR A 120 12.26 9.51 7.28
CA TYR A 120 10.80 9.48 7.08
C TYR A 120 10.44 8.44 6.02
N VAL A 121 9.21 7.93 6.08
CA VAL A 121 8.70 6.95 5.12
C VAL A 121 7.48 7.50 4.41
N ASN A 122 7.50 7.54 3.09
CA ASN A 122 6.35 7.86 2.26
C ASN A 122 5.69 6.56 1.81
N LEU A 123 4.37 6.47 1.99
CA LEU A 123 3.53 5.41 1.45
C LEU A 123 2.65 5.99 0.37
N TYR A 124 2.69 5.40 -0.83
CA TYR A 124 1.90 5.80 -1.99
C TYR A 124 0.80 4.80 -2.24
N ARG A 125 -0.44 5.20 -1.94
CA ARG A 125 -1.61 4.46 -2.37
C ARG A 125 -1.89 4.81 -3.84
N PRO A 126 -1.85 3.82 -4.76
CA PRO A 126 -2.15 4.08 -6.15
C PRO A 126 -3.64 4.40 -6.34
N ALA A 127 -3.94 5.19 -7.36
CA ALA A 127 -5.28 5.29 -7.94
C ALA A 127 -5.57 3.97 -8.70
N TYR A 128 -5.87 2.91 -7.95
CA TYR A 128 -6.08 1.58 -8.52
C TYR A 128 -7.46 1.48 -9.17
N ALA A 129 -7.47 1.25 -10.48
CA ALA A 129 -8.66 1.22 -11.33
C ALA A 129 -8.62 -0.02 -12.24
N PRO A 130 -9.00 -1.21 -11.74
CA PRO A 130 -8.92 -2.46 -12.51
C PRO A 130 -9.88 -2.47 -13.71
N SER A 131 -10.96 -1.71 -13.64
CA SER A 131 -11.96 -1.52 -14.70
C SER A 131 -11.52 -0.50 -15.76
N GLY A 132 -10.41 0.22 -15.55
CA GLY A 132 -10.00 1.36 -16.36
C GLY A 132 -10.89 2.61 -16.20
N GLN A 133 -11.92 2.56 -15.35
CA GLN A 133 -12.71 3.72 -14.99
C GLN A 133 -12.15 4.37 -13.73
N ASN A 134 -12.22 5.71 -13.67
CA ASN A 134 -11.85 6.45 -12.47
C ASN A 134 -12.90 6.20 -11.39
N ASP A 135 -12.74 5.12 -10.63
CA ASP A 135 -13.63 4.66 -9.55
C ASP A 135 -13.56 5.59 -8.31
N GLY A 136 -13.23 6.87 -8.49
CA GLY A 136 -13.18 7.89 -7.44
C GLY A 136 -11.90 7.89 -6.60
N PHE A 137 -10.88 7.14 -7.00
CA PHE A 137 -9.62 7.04 -6.27
C PHE A 137 -8.58 8.02 -6.80
N THR A 138 -8.21 9.02 -6.00
CA THR A 138 -7.01 9.81 -6.24
C THR A 138 -5.81 9.12 -5.59
N TRP A 139 -4.63 9.34 -6.16
CA TRP A 139 -3.39 8.95 -5.50
C TRP A 139 -3.35 9.58 -4.10
N GLU A 140 -2.85 8.83 -3.13
CA GLU A 140 -2.66 9.35 -1.77
C GLU A 140 -1.24 9.06 -1.33
N MET A 141 -0.58 10.07 -0.78
CA MET A 141 0.73 9.95 -0.18
C MET A 141 0.62 10.21 1.33
N SER A 142 0.94 9.21 2.14
CA SER A 142 1.16 9.41 3.58
C SER A 142 2.65 9.46 3.85
N ARG A 143 3.15 10.63 4.26
CA ARG A 143 4.48 10.76 4.86
C ARG A 143 4.38 10.52 6.35
N ILE A 144 5.09 9.51 6.83
CA ILE A 144 5.22 9.20 8.25
C ILE A 144 6.57 9.74 8.69
N THR A 145 6.52 10.75 9.54
CA THR A 145 7.69 11.44 10.06
C THR A 145 8.38 10.63 11.15
N PRO A 146 9.61 11.01 11.51
CA PRO A 146 10.33 10.40 12.63
C PRO A 146 9.62 10.44 13.99
N SER A 147 8.76 11.43 14.21
CA SER A 147 7.92 11.55 15.43
C SER A 147 6.69 10.66 15.39
N GLY A 148 6.46 9.93 14.28
CA GLY A 148 5.25 9.13 14.07
C GLY A 148 4.03 9.94 13.60
N ASP A 149 4.21 11.23 13.33
CA ASP A 149 3.17 12.09 12.77
C ASP A 149 2.95 11.73 11.30
N ILE A 150 1.68 11.75 10.89
CA ILE A 150 1.27 11.46 9.51
C ILE A 150 0.95 12.78 8.82
N ILE A 151 1.64 13.06 7.72
CA ILE A 151 1.35 14.15 6.80
C ILE A 151 0.75 13.52 5.55
N VAL A 152 -0.55 13.70 5.34
CA VAL A 152 -1.25 13.20 4.15
C VAL A 152 -1.22 14.24 3.05
N ARG A 153 -0.92 13.82 1.82
CA ARG A 153 -0.99 14.63 0.61
C ARG A 153 -1.82 13.89 -0.44
N HIS A 154 -2.70 14.62 -1.10
CA HIS A 154 -3.53 14.17 -2.22
C HIS A 154 -2.98 14.71 -3.53
#